data_AF-A0A8J7NER8-F1
#
_entry.id   AF-A0A8J7NER8-F1
#
_cell.length_a   1.000
_cell.length_b   1.000
_cell.length_c   1.000
_cell.angle_alpha   90.00
_cell.angle_beta   90.00
_cell.angle_gamma   90.00
#
_symmetry.space_group_name_H-M   'P 1'
#
loop_
_entity.id
_entity.type
_entity.pdbx_description
1 polymer ?
#
loop_
_entity_poly.entity_id
_entity_poly.type
_entity_poly.pdbx_seq_one_letter_code
_entity_poly.pdbx_strand_id
1 'polypeptide(L)'
;MSENPEIPENVLKLAWEAGEGVHQIGDYRAVKDRKMIVISPAILAEGPKGRAHFRTVVFPRSEHFGEFKEASNALQRGGPVGFNQGSVGSTFVYRRARKKPFYLDLAQAHFKTSRGATKDSQVFGIRRSLATQYQGWRVRALREAIGFAERYKTELRIPASTADTGKFEEDIRRVCRDMDIRLRRMREKWVMGESRRVFSINPRLDRRGRRKIRG
;
A
#
# COMPACT_ATOMS: atom_id res chain seq x y z
N MET A 1 -8.73 2.66 20.73
CA MET A 1 -8.36 3.13 19.37
C MET A 1 -8.72 2.00 18.43
N SER A 2 -9.66 2.18 17.51
CA SER A 2 -10.21 1.04 16.75
C SER A 2 -9.10 0.33 15.99
N GLU A 3 -9.12 -0.99 16.16
CA GLU A 3 -8.23 -1.99 15.60
C GLU A 3 -8.13 -1.82 14.09
N ASN A 4 -6.98 -2.21 13.58
CA ASN A 4 -6.65 -2.12 12.17
C ASN A 4 -6.97 -3.52 11.61
N PRO A 5 -8.20 -3.78 11.10
CA PRO A 5 -8.65 -5.14 10.87
C PRO A 5 -7.74 -5.82 9.85
N GLU A 6 -7.32 -7.05 10.18
CA GLU A 6 -6.72 -7.97 9.24
C GLU A 6 -7.71 -8.21 8.09
N ILE A 7 -7.19 -8.46 6.87
CA ILE A 7 -8.07 -8.88 5.78
C ILE A 7 -8.64 -10.25 6.16
N PRO A 8 -9.96 -10.42 6.24
CA PRO A 8 -10.55 -11.71 6.62
C PRO A 8 -10.08 -12.82 5.67
N GLU A 9 -9.73 -13.98 6.22
CA GLU A 9 -9.18 -15.09 5.44
C GLU A 9 -10.14 -15.56 4.33
N ASN A 10 -11.45 -15.53 4.59
CA ASN A 10 -12.48 -15.83 3.60
C ASN A 10 -12.47 -14.84 2.42
N VAL A 11 -12.16 -13.56 2.65
CA VAL A 11 -12.04 -12.56 1.58
C VAL A 11 -10.87 -12.93 0.68
N LEU A 12 -9.71 -13.28 1.26
CA LEU A 12 -8.54 -13.68 0.49
C LEU A 12 -8.79 -14.95 -0.32
N LYS A 13 -9.44 -15.95 0.28
CA LYS A 13 -9.82 -17.21 -0.40
C LYS A 13 -10.72 -16.95 -1.59
N LEU A 14 -11.84 -16.24 -1.39
CA LEU A 14 -12.79 -15.89 -2.45
C LEU A 14 -12.12 -15.06 -3.56
N ALA A 15 -11.19 -14.18 -3.19
CA ALA A 15 -10.45 -13.36 -4.13
C ALA A 15 -9.50 -14.19 -5.02
N TRP A 16 -8.94 -15.28 -4.48
CA TRP A 16 -8.16 -16.24 -5.27
C TRP A 16 -9.02 -17.16 -6.14
N GLU A 17 -10.22 -17.51 -5.70
CA GLU A 17 -11.18 -18.29 -6.50
C GLU A 17 -11.76 -17.46 -7.66
N ALA A 18 -11.82 -16.14 -7.52
CA ALA A 18 -12.23 -15.24 -8.58
C ALA A 18 -11.25 -15.27 -9.78
N GLY A 19 -11.75 -15.00 -11.00
CA GLY A 19 -10.92 -14.86 -12.20
C GLY A 19 -9.95 -13.67 -12.14
N GLU A 20 -9.10 -13.49 -13.16
CA GLU A 20 -8.34 -12.25 -13.29
C GLU A 20 -9.27 -11.04 -13.46
N GLY A 21 -8.91 -9.89 -12.90
CA GLY A 21 -9.69 -8.66 -13.00
C GLY A 21 -10.03 -8.03 -11.66
N VAL A 22 -11.10 -7.23 -11.67
CA VAL A 22 -11.57 -6.44 -10.54
C VAL A 22 -12.83 -7.08 -9.98
N HIS A 23 -12.83 -7.40 -8.69
CA HIS A 23 -13.93 -8.06 -8.01
C HIS A 23 -14.28 -7.31 -6.73
N GLN A 24 -15.56 -7.34 -6.37
CA GLN A 24 -16.05 -6.86 -5.08
C GLN A 24 -16.45 -8.08 -4.24
N ILE A 25 -15.93 -8.16 -3.01
CA ILE A 25 -16.12 -9.28 -2.09
C ILE A 25 -16.51 -8.68 -0.75
N GLY A 26 -17.82 -8.60 -0.50
CA GLY A 26 -18.38 -7.84 0.63
C GLY A 26 -17.91 -6.38 0.60
N ASP A 27 -17.30 -5.94 1.71
CA ASP A 27 -16.77 -4.59 1.89
C ASP A 27 -15.36 -4.39 1.31
N TYR A 28 -14.84 -5.38 0.57
CA TYR A 28 -13.51 -5.37 -0.02
C TYR A 28 -13.56 -5.33 -1.55
N ARG A 29 -12.54 -4.70 -2.12
CA ARG A 29 -12.22 -4.71 -3.54
C ARG A 29 -10.93 -5.51 -3.73
N ALA A 30 -11.01 -6.55 -4.55
CA ALA A 30 -9.88 -7.35 -4.97
C ALA A 30 -9.54 -7.05 -6.42
N VAL A 31 -8.26 -6.76 -6.69
CA VAL A 31 -7.72 -6.62 -8.05
C VAL A 31 -6.69 -7.72 -8.24
N LYS A 32 -7.07 -8.74 -9.00
CA LYS A 32 -6.28 -9.94 -9.25
C LYS A 32 -5.69 -9.90 -10.65
N ASP A 33 -4.44 -10.30 -10.76
CA ASP A 33 -3.85 -10.69 -12.04
C ASP A 33 -3.12 -12.03 -11.93
N ARG A 34 -2.43 -12.41 -12.99
CA ARG A 34 -1.61 -13.63 -13.03
C ARG A 34 -0.58 -13.73 -11.93
N LYS A 35 -0.08 -12.64 -11.37
CA LYS A 35 1.04 -12.66 -10.44
C LYS A 35 0.56 -12.49 -9.01
N MET A 36 -0.33 -11.54 -8.75
CA MET A 36 -0.63 -11.10 -7.40
C MET A 36 -2.06 -10.61 -7.28
N ILE A 37 -2.52 -10.51 -6.04
CA ILE A 37 -3.81 -9.92 -5.74
C ILE A 37 -3.63 -8.74 -4.80
N VAL A 38 -4.32 -7.64 -5.12
CA VAL A 38 -4.38 -6.45 -4.30
C VAL A 38 -5.75 -6.39 -3.66
N ILE A 39 -5.80 -6.38 -2.33
CA ILE A 39 -7.04 -6.27 -1.57
C ILE A 39 -7.04 -4.93 -0.85
N SER A 40 -8.10 -4.16 -1.05
CA SER A 40 -8.33 -2.86 -0.41
C SER A 40 -9.79 -2.78 0.03
N PRO A 41 -10.17 -1.93 1.00
CA PRO A 41 -11.58 -1.70 1.28
C PRO A 41 -12.29 -1.08 0.06
N ALA A 42 -13.53 -1.51 -0.17
CA ALA A 42 -14.45 -0.88 -1.11
C ALA A 42 -15.06 0.39 -0.48
N ILE A 43 -15.39 0.33 0.81
CA ILE A 43 -16.04 1.40 1.57
C ILE A 43 -15.08 2.07 2.58
N LEU A 44 -15.27 3.37 2.83
CA LEU A 44 -14.51 4.09 3.83
C LEU A 44 -15.20 3.96 5.19
N ALA A 45 -14.64 3.14 6.08
CA ALA A 45 -15.03 3.11 7.48
C ALA A 45 -14.51 4.37 8.20
N GLU A 46 -15.44 5.25 8.61
CA GLU A 46 -15.11 6.46 9.38
C GLU A 46 -15.35 6.22 10.87
N GLY A 47 -14.32 6.45 11.68
CA GLY A 47 -14.44 6.57 13.12
C GLY A 47 -14.84 7.98 13.58
N PRO A 48 -14.84 8.23 14.91
CA PRO A 48 -15.22 9.51 15.48
C PRO A 48 -14.48 10.70 14.84
N LYS A 49 -15.21 11.80 14.61
CA LYS A 49 -14.71 13.03 13.97
C LYS A 49 -14.23 12.84 12.52
N GLY A 50 -14.68 11.78 11.84
CA GLY A 50 -14.33 11.45 10.45
C GLY A 50 -12.88 10.97 10.29
N ARG A 51 -12.27 10.48 11.38
CA ARG A 51 -11.01 9.76 11.33
C ARG A 51 -11.21 8.49 10.52
N ALA A 52 -10.23 8.11 9.71
CA ALA A 52 -10.31 6.87 8.96
C ALA A 52 -8.95 6.22 8.91
N HIS A 53 -8.94 4.89 8.86
CA HIS A 53 -7.73 4.12 8.70
C HIS A 53 -8.07 2.88 7.90
N PHE A 54 -7.26 2.58 6.89
CA PHE A 54 -7.41 1.37 6.12
C PHE A 54 -6.08 0.92 5.53
N ARG A 55 -6.08 -0.31 5.03
CA ARG A 55 -4.93 -0.95 4.42
C ARG A 55 -5.26 -1.38 3.00
N THR A 56 -4.26 -1.29 2.15
CA THR A 56 -4.22 -2.03 0.88
C THR A 56 -3.13 -3.06 1.01
N VAL A 57 -3.46 -4.33 0.84
CA VAL A 57 -2.54 -5.46 1.04
C VAL A 57 -2.33 -6.17 -0.29
N VAL A 58 -1.07 -6.51 -0.59
CA VAL A 58 -0.72 -7.26 -1.79
C VAL A 58 -0.27 -8.65 -1.40
N PHE A 59 -0.98 -9.66 -1.88
CA PHE A 59 -0.64 -11.06 -1.66
C PHE A 59 0.01 -11.67 -2.92
N PRO A 60 1.03 -12.52 -2.75
CA PRO A 60 1.64 -13.28 -3.83
C PRO A 60 0.68 -14.39 -4.29
N ARG A 61 1.05 -15.26 -5.23
CA ARG A 61 0.22 -16.44 -5.49
C ARG A 61 0.17 -17.38 -4.29
N SER A 62 -0.90 -18.16 -4.19
CA SER A 62 -1.13 -19.12 -3.09
C SER A 62 0.03 -20.10 -2.90
N GLU A 63 0.66 -20.57 -3.99
CA GLU A 63 1.81 -21.49 -3.89
C GLU A 63 3.05 -20.86 -3.20
N HIS A 64 3.12 -19.53 -3.12
CA HIS A 64 4.23 -18.79 -2.52
C HIS A 64 3.90 -18.23 -1.12
N PHE A 65 2.70 -18.45 -0.60
CA PHE A 65 2.26 -17.92 0.70
C PHE A 65 3.18 -18.35 1.84
N GLY A 66 3.62 -19.61 1.87
CA GLY A 66 4.49 -20.16 2.90
C GLY A 66 5.80 -19.37 3.03
N GLU A 67 6.48 -19.10 1.92
CA GLU A 67 7.76 -18.36 1.91
C GLU A 67 7.61 -16.92 2.45
N PHE A 68 6.52 -16.24 2.11
CA PHE A 68 6.25 -14.90 2.61
C PHE A 68 5.79 -14.90 4.08
N LYS A 69 5.08 -15.94 4.52
CA LYS A 69 4.68 -16.12 5.92
C LYS A 69 5.90 -16.37 6.81
N GLU A 70 6.79 -17.26 6.41
CA GLU A 70 8.05 -17.51 7.12
C GLU A 70 8.91 -16.24 7.23
N ALA A 71 9.05 -15.49 6.14
CA ALA A 71 9.78 -14.23 6.13
C ALA A 71 9.14 -13.15 7.02
N SER A 72 7.81 -13.17 7.20
CA SER A 72 7.11 -12.23 8.07
C SER A 72 7.33 -12.48 9.56
N ASN A 73 7.55 -13.74 9.95
CA ASN A 73 7.70 -14.14 11.36
C ASN A 73 9.11 -13.86 11.92
N ALA A 74 10.10 -13.64 11.07
CA ALA A 74 11.51 -13.66 11.48
C ALA A 74 12.12 -12.31 11.88
N LEU A 75 11.39 -11.19 11.80
CA LEU A 75 11.94 -9.85 12.10
C LEU A 75 10.91 -8.90 12.74
N GLN A 76 11.33 -8.17 13.79
CA GLN A 76 10.52 -7.16 14.52
C GLN A 76 10.54 -5.73 13.92
N ARG A 77 11.50 -5.39 13.04
CA ARG A 77 11.67 -4.00 12.53
C ARG A 77 11.22 -3.85 11.08
N GLY A 78 9.98 -3.39 10.91
CA GLY A 78 9.40 -3.05 9.61
C GLY A 78 7.90 -2.70 9.61
N GLY A 79 7.21 -2.82 10.74
CA GLY A 79 5.76 -2.59 10.79
C GLY A 79 4.97 -3.77 10.16
N PRO A 80 3.69 -3.61 9.78
CA PRO A 80 2.59 -4.49 10.19
C PRO A 80 2.41 -5.77 9.36
N VAL A 81 3.50 -6.43 8.95
CA VAL A 81 3.45 -7.74 8.28
C VAL A 81 2.87 -8.82 9.21
N GLY A 82 2.96 -8.63 10.53
CA GLY A 82 2.31 -9.49 11.52
C GLY A 82 0.78 -9.55 11.45
N PHE A 83 0.11 -8.56 10.82
CA PHE A 83 -1.36 -8.54 10.70
C PHE A 83 -1.88 -9.03 9.34
N ASN A 84 -1.00 -9.37 8.39
CA ASN A 84 -1.38 -9.98 7.11
C ASN A 84 -0.24 -10.90 6.69
N GLN A 85 -0.11 -12.00 7.43
CA GLN A 85 0.94 -12.99 7.19
C GLN A 85 0.85 -13.53 5.75
N GLY A 86 2.00 -13.79 5.13
CA GLY A 86 2.04 -14.27 3.75
C GLY A 86 1.87 -13.19 2.67
N SER A 87 1.70 -11.92 3.04
CA SER A 87 1.65 -10.81 2.08
C SER A 87 3.04 -10.39 1.57
N VAL A 88 3.10 -9.83 0.36
CA VAL A 88 4.31 -9.19 -0.20
C VAL A 88 4.57 -7.86 0.50
N GLY A 89 3.51 -7.11 0.76
CA GLY A 89 3.56 -5.81 1.42
C GLY A 89 2.20 -5.13 1.44
N SER A 90 2.15 -3.97 2.09
CA SER A 90 0.91 -3.23 2.30
C SER A 90 1.15 -1.72 2.38
N THR A 91 0.16 -0.94 2.00
CA THR A 91 0.12 0.50 2.30
C THR A 91 -0.91 0.78 3.38
N PHE A 92 -0.58 1.68 4.31
CA PHE A 92 -1.45 2.13 5.38
C PHE A 92 -1.92 3.52 5.03
N VAL A 93 -3.22 3.70 4.92
CA VAL A 93 -3.81 5.00 4.61
C VAL A 93 -4.63 5.47 5.79
N TYR A 94 -4.30 6.63 6.31
CA TYR A 94 -5.03 7.23 7.43
C TYR A 94 -5.49 8.65 7.13
N ARG A 95 -6.56 9.06 7.80
CA ARG A 95 -7.12 10.41 7.77
C ARG A 95 -7.33 10.89 9.19
N ARG A 96 -6.79 12.07 9.52
CA ARG A 96 -6.87 12.64 10.88
C ARG A 96 -8.23 13.23 11.23
N ALA A 97 -8.97 13.72 10.25
CA ALA A 97 -10.30 14.30 10.44
C ALA A 97 -11.05 14.37 9.10
N ARG A 98 -12.37 14.57 9.14
CA ARG A 98 -13.18 14.79 7.94
C ARG A 98 -12.61 15.95 7.10
N LYS A 99 -12.69 15.83 5.77
CA LYS A 99 -12.16 16.81 4.79
C LYS A 99 -10.63 17.02 4.80
N LYS A 100 -9.87 16.30 5.63
CA LYS A 100 -8.40 16.28 5.56
C LYS A 100 -7.92 15.30 4.49
N PRO A 101 -6.71 15.50 3.93
CA PRO A 101 -6.10 14.54 3.01
C PRO A 101 -5.92 13.17 3.65
N PHE A 102 -5.85 12.15 2.81
CA PHE A 102 -5.32 10.85 3.19
C PHE A 102 -3.80 10.92 3.28
N TYR A 103 -3.21 10.29 4.28
CA TYR A 103 -1.78 10.10 4.42
C TYR A 103 -1.46 8.64 4.23
N LEU A 104 -0.47 8.35 3.38
CA LEU A 104 -0.04 7.00 3.06
C LEU A 104 1.31 6.72 3.70
N ASP A 105 1.39 5.57 4.35
CA ASP A 105 2.62 4.91 4.76
C ASP A 105 2.74 3.53 4.09
N LEU A 106 3.91 2.91 4.16
CA LEU A 106 4.19 1.62 3.50
C LEU A 106 4.85 0.65 4.48
N ALA A 107 4.51 -0.63 4.37
CA ALA A 107 5.29 -1.72 4.94
C ALA A 107 5.46 -2.84 3.91
N GLN A 108 6.53 -3.62 4.05
CA GLN A 108 6.87 -4.68 3.11
C GLN A 108 7.46 -5.87 3.86
N ALA A 109 7.24 -7.08 3.33
CA ALA A 109 8.04 -8.24 3.74
C ALA A 109 9.53 -7.98 3.46
N HIS A 110 10.36 -8.37 4.43
CA HIS A 110 11.81 -8.20 4.35
C HIS A 110 12.44 -9.26 3.45
N PHE A 111 13.51 -8.87 2.75
CA PHE A 111 14.28 -9.76 1.87
C PHE A 111 15.56 -10.22 2.56
N LYS A 112 16.03 -11.43 2.24
CA LYS A 112 17.32 -11.90 2.71
C LYS A 112 18.43 -11.05 2.08
N THR A 113 19.06 -10.17 2.87
CA THR A 113 20.29 -9.49 2.43
C THR A 113 21.48 -10.33 2.86
N SER A 114 22.34 -10.71 1.92
CA SER A 114 23.52 -11.54 2.14
C SER A 114 24.59 -10.92 3.05
N ARG A 115 24.46 -9.64 3.43
CA ARG A 115 25.35 -8.95 4.37
C ARG A 115 24.78 -9.03 5.79
N GLY A 116 25.20 -10.02 6.57
CA GLY A 116 24.86 -10.11 7.99
C GLY A 116 24.36 -11.47 8.49
N ALA A 117 24.28 -12.48 7.62
CA ALA A 117 24.04 -13.85 8.06
C ALA A 117 25.30 -14.38 8.75
N THR A 118 25.41 -14.18 10.06
CA THR A 118 26.31 -15.00 10.89
C THR A 118 25.80 -16.44 10.83
N LYS A 119 26.69 -17.44 10.91
CA LYS A 119 26.33 -18.87 10.78
C LYS A 119 25.23 -19.32 11.77
N ASP A 120 25.03 -18.57 12.85
CA ASP A 120 24.03 -18.84 13.89
C ASP A 120 22.72 -18.04 13.74
N SER A 121 22.66 -17.09 12.80
CA SER A 121 21.42 -16.43 12.42
C SER A 121 20.85 -17.07 11.16
N GLN A 122 19.95 -18.05 11.34
CA GLN A 122 19.06 -18.47 10.26
C GLN A 122 18.14 -17.27 9.91
N VAL A 123 18.64 -16.30 9.16
CA VAL A 123 17.86 -15.14 8.76
C VAL A 123 16.90 -15.59 7.67
N PHE A 124 15.68 -15.93 8.09
CA PHE A 124 14.55 -16.26 7.23
C PHE A 124 14.17 -15.02 6.42
N GLY A 125 14.40 -15.07 5.12
CA GLY A 125 14.06 -13.99 4.21
C GLY A 125 13.77 -14.56 2.83
N ILE A 126 12.93 -13.87 2.07
CA ILE A 126 12.46 -14.33 0.77
C ILE A 126 13.65 -14.49 -0.20
N ARG A 127 13.63 -15.56 -1.00
CA ARG A 127 14.62 -15.79 -2.06
C ARG A 127 14.62 -14.61 -3.05
N ARG A 128 15.80 -14.21 -3.54
CA ARG A 128 15.92 -13.07 -4.47
C ARG A 128 15.09 -13.24 -5.75
N SER A 129 15.05 -14.46 -6.31
CA SER A 129 14.23 -14.78 -7.48
C SER A 129 12.75 -14.48 -7.24
N LEU A 130 12.24 -14.89 -6.09
CA LEU A 130 10.85 -14.66 -5.70
C LEU A 130 10.58 -13.17 -5.42
N ALA A 131 11.52 -12.47 -4.76
CA ALA A 131 11.44 -11.03 -4.57
C ALA A 131 11.37 -10.26 -5.91
N THR A 132 12.16 -10.67 -6.90
CA THR A 132 12.12 -10.12 -8.27
C THR A 132 10.82 -10.46 -8.99
N GLN A 133 10.27 -11.66 -8.81
CA GLN A 133 8.99 -12.06 -9.42
C GLN A 133 7.83 -11.14 -8.98
N TYR A 134 7.83 -10.74 -7.71
CA TYR A 134 6.84 -9.83 -7.12
C TYR A 134 7.27 -8.36 -7.13
N GLN A 135 8.29 -8.02 -7.92
CA GLN A 135 8.64 -6.62 -8.15
C GLN A 135 7.44 -5.86 -8.76
N GLY A 136 7.25 -4.62 -8.32
CA GLY A 136 6.11 -3.79 -8.73
C GLY A 136 4.86 -3.92 -7.87
N TRP A 137 4.89 -4.68 -6.77
CA TRP A 137 3.79 -4.71 -5.80
C TRP A 137 3.45 -3.29 -5.28
N ARG A 138 4.47 -2.44 -5.04
CA ARG A 138 4.29 -1.04 -4.59
C ARG A 138 3.49 -0.21 -5.58
N VAL A 139 3.80 -0.32 -6.88
CA VAL A 139 3.08 0.37 -7.95
C VAL A 139 1.60 0.02 -7.93
N ARG A 140 1.27 -1.26 -7.67
CA ARG A 140 -0.12 -1.73 -7.62
C ARG A 140 -0.85 -1.27 -6.37
N ALA A 141 -0.21 -1.38 -5.21
CA ALA A 141 -0.76 -0.85 -3.96
C ALA A 141 -1.01 0.66 -4.04
N LEU A 142 -0.07 1.41 -4.64
CA LEU A 142 -0.20 2.85 -4.91
C LEU A 142 -1.36 3.15 -5.86
N ARG A 143 -1.53 2.40 -6.95
CA ARG A 143 -2.67 2.56 -7.87
C ARG A 143 -3.99 2.40 -7.15
N GLU A 144 -4.14 1.36 -6.32
CA GLU A 144 -5.36 1.17 -5.55
C GLU A 144 -5.56 2.25 -4.49
N ALA A 145 -4.51 2.70 -3.80
CA ALA A 145 -4.62 3.80 -2.83
C ALA A 145 -5.01 5.15 -3.50
N ILE A 146 -4.45 5.44 -4.67
CA ILE A 146 -4.81 6.63 -5.46
C ILE A 146 -6.24 6.51 -6.01
N GLY A 147 -6.62 5.34 -6.54
CA GLY A 147 -7.97 5.08 -6.99
C GLY A 147 -8.99 5.18 -5.85
N PHE A 148 -8.63 4.75 -4.64
CA PHE A 148 -9.43 4.96 -3.44
C PHE A 148 -9.56 6.46 -3.15
N ALA A 149 -8.45 7.21 -3.08
CA ALA A 149 -8.50 8.66 -2.87
C ALA A 149 -9.35 9.40 -3.94
N GLU A 150 -9.32 8.92 -5.19
CA GLU A 150 -10.14 9.42 -6.28
C GLU A 150 -11.63 9.19 -6.07
N ARG A 151 -12.03 7.96 -5.69
CA ARG A 151 -13.44 7.63 -5.36
C ARG A 151 -13.99 8.56 -4.29
N TYR A 152 -13.18 8.89 -3.28
CA TYR A 152 -13.55 9.77 -2.17
C TYR A 152 -13.20 11.25 -2.40
N LYS A 153 -12.79 11.62 -3.62
CA LYS A 153 -12.50 13.01 -4.04
C LYS A 153 -11.54 13.74 -3.11
N THR A 154 -10.56 13.03 -2.55
CA THR A 154 -9.59 13.57 -1.59
C THR A 154 -8.17 13.46 -2.10
N GLU A 155 -7.28 14.27 -1.54
CA GLU A 155 -5.86 14.25 -1.86
C GLU A 155 -5.17 13.11 -1.09
N LEU A 156 -4.22 12.45 -1.74
CA LEU A 156 -3.32 11.48 -1.11
C LEU A 156 -1.95 12.13 -0.88
N ARG A 157 -1.48 12.08 0.36
CA ARG A 157 -0.21 12.64 0.81
C ARG A 157 0.74 11.56 1.24
N ILE A 158 1.97 11.62 0.75
CA ILE A 158 3.02 10.65 1.08
C ILE A 158 4.16 11.42 1.75
N PRO A 159 4.43 11.22 3.05
CA PRO A 159 5.58 11.82 3.71
C PRO A 159 6.89 11.45 3.00
N ALA A 160 7.80 12.40 2.85
CA ALA A 160 9.09 12.14 2.20
C ALA A 160 9.91 11.07 2.94
N SER A 161 9.77 10.96 4.27
CA SER A 161 10.41 9.90 5.07
C SER A 161 9.99 8.49 4.63
N THR A 162 8.75 8.32 4.16
CA THR A 162 8.27 7.06 3.59
C THR A 162 8.84 6.86 2.17
N ALA A 163 8.99 7.95 1.41
CA ALA A 163 9.49 7.97 0.03
C ALA A 163 11.02 7.86 -0.12
N ASP A 164 11.78 7.98 0.98
CA ASP A 164 13.24 8.23 0.97
C ASP A 164 14.10 7.03 0.51
N THR A 165 13.47 5.94 0.06
CA THR A 165 14.18 4.77 -0.47
C THR A 165 14.64 4.94 -1.94
N GLY A 166 14.38 6.08 -2.57
CA GLY A 166 14.66 6.38 -3.99
C GLY A 166 13.77 5.60 -4.95
N LYS A 167 13.72 4.28 -4.82
CA LYS A 167 12.84 3.37 -5.57
C LYS A 167 11.36 3.69 -5.34
N PHE A 168 10.95 4.01 -4.11
CA PHE A 168 9.54 4.32 -3.86
C PHE A 168 9.14 5.68 -4.46
N GLU A 169 10.02 6.68 -4.45
CA GLU A 169 9.80 7.93 -5.18
C GLU A 169 9.63 7.70 -6.69
N GLU A 170 10.43 6.83 -7.28
CA GLU A 170 10.30 6.43 -8.68
C GLU A 170 8.96 5.74 -8.96
N ASP A 171 8.55 4.81 -8.10
CA ASP A 171 7.23 4.16 -8.17
C ASP A 171 6.09 5.19 -8.12
N ILE A 172 6.16 6.18 -7.21
CA ILE A 172 5.18 7.27 -7.11
C ILE A 172 5.09 8.06 -8.42
N ARG A 173 6.25 8.49 -8.95
CA ARG A 173 6.31 9.25 -10.21
C ARG A 173 5.76 8.45 -11.38
N ARG A 174 6.11 7.17 -11.46
CA ARG A 174 5.63 6.24 -12.49
C ARG A 174 4.11 6.13 -12.44
N VAL A 175 3.53 5.84 -11.28
CA VAL A 175 2.08 5.72 -11.14
C VAL A 175 1.36 7.02 -11.50
N CYS A 176 1.85 8.17 -11.02
CA CYS A 176 1.25 9.46 -11.35
C CYS A 176 1.34 9.78 -12.86
N ARG A 177 2.42 9.38 -13.53
CA ARG A 177 2.57 9.52 -14.98
C ARG A 177 1.56 8.65 -15.71
N ASP A 178 1.51 7.37 -15.38
CA ASP A 178 0.67 6.39 -16.06
C ASP A 178 -0.84 6.67 -15.86
N MET A 179 -1.22 7.25 -14.73
CA MET A 179 -2.59 7.63 -14.43
C MET A 179 -2.94 9.06 -14.88
N ASP A 180 -2.01 9.78 -15.51
CA ASP A 180 -2.13 11.20 -15.84
C ASP A 180 -2.60 12.06 -14.65
N ILE A 181 -1.90 11.98 -13.52
CA ILE A 181 -2.19 12.72 -12.29
C ILE A 181 -1.06 13.69 -11.95
N ARG A 182 -1.41 14.90 -11.51
CA ARG A 182 -0.43 15.86 -11.00
C ARG A 182 0.18 15.40 -9.68
N LEU A 183 1.49 15.22 -9.70
CA LEU A 183 2.33 15.10 -8.52
C LEU A 183 2.87 16.48 -8.12
N ARG A 184 2.69 16.89 -6.86
CA ARG A 184 3.31 18.09 -6.30
C ARG A 184 4.23 17.72 -5.15
N ARG A 185 5.37 18.41 -5.04
CA ARG A 185 6.18 18.42 -3.84
C ARG A 185 5.85 19.67 -3.05
N MET A 186 5.58 19.51 -1.76
CA MET A 186 5.30 20.64 -0.88
C MET A 186 5.89 20.41 0.51
N ARG A 187 5.90 21.46 1.32
CA ARG A 187 6.17 21.38 2.76
C ARG A 187 4.85 21.50 3.50
N GLU A 188 4.66 20.66 4.52
CA GLU A 188 3.50 20.68 5.39
C GLU A 188 3.95 20.80 6.83
N LYS A 189 3.33 21.71 7.61
CA LYS A 189 3.55 21.83 9.06
C LYS A 189 2.74 20.78 9.79
N TRP A 190 3.39 20.01 10.66
CA TRP A 190 2.76 18.97 11.47
C TRP A 190 2.57 19.43 12.92
N VAL A 191 1.91 18.60 13.75
CA VAL A 191 1.41 18.93 15.11
C VAL A 191 2.50 19.48 16.04
N MET A 192 3.79 19.24 15.76
CA MET A 192 4.92 19.75 16.53
C MET A 192 5.69 20.89 15.86
N GLY A 193 5.07 21.61 14.90
CA GLY A 193 5.71 22.72 14.18
C GLY A 193 6.73 22.30 13.11
N GLU A 194 7.16 21.03 13.11
CA GLU A 194 8.04 20.47 12.09
C GLU A 194 7.41 20.57 10.70
N SER A 195 8.15 21.20 9.77
CA SER A 195 7.81 21.20 8.36
C SER A 195 8.40 19.96 7.69
N ARG A 196 7.55 19.04 7.26
CA ARG A 196 7.97 17.84 6.52
C ARG A 196 7.74 18.01 5.03
N ARG A 197 8.66 17.49 4.22
CA ARG A 197 8.44 17.35 2.77
C ARG A 197 7.40 16.27 2.54
N VAL A 198 6.45 16.55 1.66
CA VAL A 198 5.34 15.64 1.33
C VAL A 198 5.11 15.65 -0.18
N PHE A 199 4.83 14.47 -0.73
CA PHE A 199 4.27 14.33 -2.06
C PHE A 199 2.75 14.43 -1.98
N SER A 200 2.20 15.42 -2.65
CA SER A 200 0.76 15.68 -2.76
C SER A 200 0.27 15.13 -4.11
N ILE A 201 -0.64 14.18 -4.07
CA ILE A 201 -1.30 13.59 -5.24
C ILE A 201 -2.77 13.98 -5.19
N ASN A 202 -3.19 14.85 -6.11
CA ASN A 202 -4.61 15.20 -6.25
C ASN A 202 -5.19 14.43 -7.43
N PRO A 203 -5.91 13.31 -7.22
CA PRO A 203 -6.37 12.47 -8.31
C PRO A 203 -7.39 13.16 -9.22
N ARG A 204 -7.97 14.29 -8.79
CA ARG A 204 -8.92 15.08 -9.58
C ARG A 204 -8.23 15.99 -10.61
N LEU A 205 -6.92 16.14 -10.52
CA LEU A 205 -6.15 17.03 -11.40
C LEU A 205 -5.30 16.21 -12.37
N ASP A 206 -5.43 16.49 -13.66
CA ASP A 206 -4.52 16.00 -14.68
C ASP A 206 -3.10 16.55 -14.45
N ARG A 207 -2.09 16.05 -15.18
CA ARG A 207 -0.70 16.53 -14.99
C ARG A 207 -0.51 18.03 -15.26
N ARG A 208 -1.39 18.65 -16.05
CA ARG A 208 -1.42 20.09 -16.32
C ARG A 208 -2.11 20.89 -15.21
N GLY A 209 -2.72 20.22 -14.23
CA GLY A 209 -3.45 20.85 -13.14
C GLY A 209 -4.90 21.19 -13.45
N ARG A 210 -5.45 20.71 -14.57
CA ARG A 210 -6.86 20.88 -14.94
C ARG A 210 -7.69 19.81 -14.26
N ARG A 211 -8.96 20.10 -13.97
CA ARG A 211 -9.88 19.08 -13.48
C ARG A 211 -10.05 18.00 -14.55
N LYS A 212 -9.88 16.74 -14.19
CA LYS A 212 -10.22 15.62 -15.07
C LYS A 212 -11.72 15.67 -15.37
N ILE A 213 -12.07 15.75 -16.65
CA ILE A 213 -13.44 15.53 -17.13
C ILE A 213 -13.63 14.01 -17.07
N ARG A 214 -14.57 13.53 -16.25
CA ARG A 214 -14.86 12.09 -16.22
C ARG A 214 -15.54 11.72 -17.55
N GLY A 215 -14.93 10.81 -18.29
CA GLY A 215 -15.61 9.98 -19.28
C GLY A 215 -16.32 8.83 -18.59
#